data_AF-A0A6V8LGX8-F1
#
_entry.id   AF-A0A6V8LGX8-F1
#
_cell.length_a   1.000
_cell.length_b   1.000
_cell.length_c   1.000
_cell.angle_alpha   90.00
_cell.angle_beta   90.00
_cell.angle_gamma   90.00
#
_symmetry.space_group_name_H-M   'P 1'
#
loop_
_entity.id
_entity.type
_entity.pdbx_description
1 polymer ?
#
loop_
_entity_poly.entity_id
_entity_poly.type
_entity_poly.pdbx_seq_one_letter_code
_entity_poly.pdbx_strand_id
1 'polypeptide(L)'
;MQRLWKTGPTWDSGIPLQLDVLRANIRYCATVTAARTDEEAKRSFIIDRRHQSYSAIDGLGPLAAAYRAGAKAVTGITSAPDGTPPARISDALPADAPAGSALGAGSQTSALGAVVRLVDTLRGPHASSNPSKLYYQYPRPWRMTADNQVIATGATDALGFPVYDSEVAVAPQLLRQRGTDPADDGGFVSGHTNALYLAALAFAYAVPERFQELLACAADYSHTRIVAGMHSPLDVIGGRTLATALAAAALHDPQYAGLKATARQQILDYFPGDLLAQAHSSTVDTDPYADRAANAAQYTPRLTYILPRCGGGTAMAVPTGAEVLLETRLPYLDAAQRSEVLRTTALPSGYVLLDGPEQWGRLDLFAAADGYGAFDRDVDVTLDAARGGFHAADAWRNAIDGRGGLVKRGTGTLTLTGQNRYRGDTRLVAGGLIAGSPTAFGQGDLDVYAGATLGVTVRRPGHPGLLVGGTLTVNLGSTLDLHLDGDLRAGAVLRVIDAQRLRGRFAAITVRAEGLRAVPIYNGNGLSVRLVTA
;
A
#
# COMPACT_ATOMS: atom_id res chain seq x y z
N MET A 1 -18.34 13.71 -4.40
CA MET A 1 -19.24 13.47 -5.56
C MET A 1 -20.33 14.53 -5.70
N GLN A 2 -21.03 14.98 -4.66
CA GLN A 2 -22.07 16.03 -4.75
C GLN A 2 -21.61 17.38 -5.38
N ARG A 3 -20.30 17.69 -5.36
CA ARG A 3 -19.73 18.86 -6.07
C ARG A 3 -19.46 18.62 -7.55
N LEU A 4 -19.52 17.38 -8.01
CA LEU A 4 -19.22 16.95 -9.37
C LEU A 4 -20.48 16.66 -10.17
N TRP A 5 -21.47 16.03 -9.53
CA TRP A 5 -22.65 15.48 -10.19
C TRP A 5 -23.90 15.71 -9.35
N LYS A 6 -24.98 16.09 -10.01
CA LYS A 6 -26.32 16.17 -9.44
C LYS A 6 -27.20 15.09 -10.08
N THR A 7 -27.74 14.19 -9.27
CA THR A 7 -28.69 13.16 -9.71
C THR A 7 -29.94 13.79 -10.33
N GLY A 8 -30.37 13.24 -11.48
CA GLY A 8 -31.60 13.66 -12.17
C GLY A 8 -32.84 12.94 -11.65
N PRO A 9 -34.05 13.29 -12.14
CA PRO A 9 -35.28 12.55 -11.85
C PRO A 9 -35.29 11.12 -12.44
N THR A 10 -34.45 10.85 -13.43
CA THR A 10 -34.22 9.54 -14.04
C THR A 10 -32.72 9.23 -14.07
N TRP A 11 -32.36 7.95 -14.23
CA TRP A 11 -30.96 7.49 -14.22
C TRP A 11 -30.08 8.15 -15.29
N ASP A 12 -30.67 8.61 -16.38
CA ASP A 12 -30.03 9.20 -17.57
C ASP A 12 -30.10 10.73 -17.63
N SER A 13 -30.74 11.40 -16.66
CA SER A 13 -30.98 12.86 -16.67
C SER A 13 -30.17 13.65 -15.64
N GLY A 14 -29.08 13.07 -15.13
CA GLY A 14 -28.20 13.78 -14.19
C GLY A 14 -27.42 14.93 -14.83
N ILE A 15 -27.01 15.89 -14.00
CA ILE A 15 -26.41 17.16 -14.42
C ILE A 15 -24.94 17.21 -13.97
N PRO A 16 -23.98 17.40 -14.89
CA PRO A 16 -22.59 17.64 -14.54
C PRO A 16 -22.43 19.03 -13.90
N LEU A 17 -21.82 19.09 -12.71
CA LEU A 17 -21.57 20.33 -11.97
C LEU A 17 -20.14 20.87 -12.17
N GLN A 18 -19.18 19.99 -12.47
CA GLN A 18 -17.82 20.34 -12.86
C GLN A 18 -17.45 19.62 -14.15
N LEU A 19 -17.92 20.19 -15.27
CA LEU A 19 -17.85 19.54 -16.57
C LEU A 19 -16.43 19.22 -17.02
N ASP A 20 -15.44 20.06 -16.73
CA ASP A 20 -14.05 19.81 -17.14
C ASP A 20 -13.45 18.57 -16.46
N VAL A 21 -13.72 18.37 -15.17
CA VAL A 21 -13.28 17.18 -14.42
C VAL A 21 -13.96 15.93 -14.95
N LEU A 22 -15.27 16.02 -15.19
CA LEU A 22 -16.07 14.92 -15.70
C LEU A 22 -15.72 14.56 -17.16
N ARG A 23 -15.38 15.55 -18.00
CA ARG A 23 -14.84 15.34 -19.34
C ARG A 23 -13.51 14.60 -19.28
N ALA A 24 -12.59 15.02 -18.43
CA ALA A 24 -11.31 14.34 -18.23
C ALA A 24 -11.52 12.89 -17.77
N ASN A 25 -12.50 12.64 -16.89
CA ASN A 25 -12.87 11.31 -16.41
C ASN A 25 -13.30 10.37 -17.55
N ILE A 26 -14.20 10.80 -18.44
CA ILE A 26 -14.68 9.96 -19.55
C ILE A 26 -13.64 9.85 -20.68
N ARG A 27 -12.92 10.93 -21.02
CA ARG A 27 -11.85 10.90 -22.02
C ARG A 27 -10.71 9.96 -21.64
N TYR A 28 -10.40 9.85 -20.35
CA TYR A 28 -9.44 8.86 -19.87
C TYR A 28 -9.91 7.44 -20.18
N CYS A 29 -11.19 7.12 -19.90
CA CYS A 29 -11.76 5.82 -20.26
C CYS A 29 -11.68 5.57 -21.77
N ALA A 30 -12.10 6.53 -22.60
CA ALA A 30 -12.08 6.40 -24.06
C ALA A 30 -10.66 6.09 -24.55
N THR A 31 -9.67 6.86 -24.09
CA THR A 31 -8.25 6.67 -24.41
C THR A 31 -7.77 5.27 -24.04
N VAL A 32 -8.03 4.85 -22.79
CA VAL A 32 -7.60 3.53 -22.30
C VAL A 32 -8.28 2.41 -23.08
N THR A 33 -9.60 2.50 -23.33
CA THR A 33 -10.32 1.43 -24.02
C THR A 33 -10.01 1.36 -25.52
N ALA A 34 -9.63 2.48 -26.15
CA ALA A 34 -9.20 2.52 -27.54
C ALA A 34 -7.80 1.94 -27.74
N ALA A 35 -6.91 2.11 -26.77
CA ALA A 35 -5.54 1.56 -26.80
C ALA A 35 -5.43 0.12 -26.28
N ARG A 36 -6.49 -0.42 -25.67
CA ARG A 36 -6.51 -1.73 -25.02
C ARG A 36 -6.18 -2.86 -26.00
N THR A 37 -5.23 -3.70 -25.61
CA THR A 37 -4.86 -4.96 -26.27
C THR A 37 -5.83 -6.12 -25.93
N ASP A 38 -5.82 -7.19 -26.72
CA ASP A 38 -6.63 -8.39 -26.41
C ASP A 38 -6.19 -9.05 -25.09
N GLU A 39 -4.89 -9.08 -24.79
CA GLU A 39 -4.38 -9.62 -23.53
C GLU A 39 -4.85 -8.80 -22.31
N GLU A 40 -4.89 -7.48 -22.43
CA GLU A 40 -5.48 -6.63 -21.40
C GLU A 40 -6.98 -6.85 -21.24
N ALA A 41 -7.71 -7.08 -22.35
CA ALA A 41 -9.14 -7.41 -22.31
C ALA A 41 -9.40 -8.75 -21.62
N LYS A 42 -8.59 -9.78 -21.92
CA LYS A 42 -8.61 -11.11 -21.28
C LYS A 42 -8.27 -11.01 -19.80
N ARG A 43 -7.23 -10.26 -19.44
CA ARG A 43 -6.86 -10.00 -18.05
C ARG A 43 -8.00 -9.31 -17.29
N SER A 44 -8.58 -8.25 -17.87
CA SER A 44 -9.75 -7.57 -17.32
C SER A 44 -10.92 -8.51 -17.08
N PHE A 45 -11.18 -9.45 -18.00
CA PHE A 45 -12.21 -10.47 -17.81
C PHE A 45 -11.94 -11.35 -16.59
N ILE A 46 -10.73 -11.89 -16.45
CA ILE A 46 -10.36 -12.78 -15.34
C ILE A 46 -10.58 -12.05 -14.02
N ILE A 47 -10.06 -10.84 -13.86
CA ILE A 47 -10.18 -10.07 -12.61
C ILE A 47 -11.63 -9.64 -12.33
N ASP A 48 -12.41 -9.36 -13.37
CA ASP A 48 -13.81 -8.97 -13.24
C ASP A 48 -14.72 -10.14 -12.82
N ARG A 49 -14.42 -11.34 -13.31
CA ARG A 49 -15.25 -12.53 -13.08
C ARG A 49 -14.80 -13.39 -11.92
N ARG A 50 -13.51 -13.47 -11.65
CA ARG A 50 -12.95 -14.14 -10.48
C ARG A 50 -13.35 -13.41 -9.21
N HIS A 51 -13.72 -14.14 -8.16
CA HIS A 51 -14.10 -13.51 -6.90
C HIS A 51 -13.00 -12.57 -6.37
N GLN A 52 -13.37 -11.36 -5.95
CA GLN A 52 -12.37 -10.31 -5.64
C GLN A 52 -11.48 -10.65 -4.45
N SER A 53 -11.99 -11.36 -3.43
CA SER A 53 -11.13 -11.87 -2.34
C SER A 53 -10.12 -12.89 -2.83
N TYR A 54 -10.48 -13.74 -3.80
CA TYR A 54 -9.53 -14.70 -4.36
C TYR A 54 -8.45 -13.97 -5.16
N SER A 55 -8.86 -12.94 -5.90
CA SER A 55 -7.94 -12.08 -6.65
C SER A 55 -6.96 -11.35 -5.73
N ALA A 56 -7.41 -10.83 -4.58
CA ALA A 56 -6.54 -10.14 -3.63
C ALA A 56 -5.42 -11.03 -3.05
N ILE A 57 -5.58 -12.36 -3.07
CA ILE A 57 -4.53 -13.31 -2.64
C ILE A 57 -3.27 -13.17 -3.50
N ASP A 58 -3.38 -12.74 -4.76
CA ASP A 58 -2.21 -12.54 -5.64
C ASP A 58 -1.21 -11.53 -5.04
N GLY A 59 -1.66 -10.56 -4.24
CA GLY A 59 -0.78 -9.61 -3.56
C GLY A 59 0.09 -10.23 -2.45
N LEU A 60 -0.22 -11.45 -1.99
CA LEU A 60 0.62 -12.20 -1.05
C LEU A 60 1.92 -12.75 -1.70
N GLY A 61 2.05 -12.66 -3.03
CA GLY A 61 3.26 -13.03 -3.77
C GLY A 61 3.69 -14.47 -3.48
N PRO A 62 4.93 -14.71 -2.98
CA PRO A 62 5.42 -16.06 -2.65
C PRO A 62 4.49 -16.86 -1.73
N LEU A 63 3.73 -16.20 -0.85
CA LEU A 63 2.85 -16.86 0.10
C LEU A 63 1.50 -17.26 -0.51
N ALA A 64 1.15 -16.76 -1.70
CA ALA A 64 -0.18 -16.90 -2.29
C ALA A 64 -0.60 -18.37 -2.50
N ALA A 65 0.30 -19.20 -3.03
CA ALA A 65 0.01 -20.61 -3.30
C ALA A 65 -0.23 -21.41 -2.01
N ALA A 66 0.64 -21.22 -1.01
CA ALA A 66 0.49 -21.84 0.31
C ALA A 66 -0.77 -21.35 1.03
N TYR A 67 -1.08 -20.04 0.96
CA TYR A 67 -2.32 -19.50 1.49
C TYR A 67 -3.54 -20.16 0.84
N ARG A 68 -3.60 -20.27 -0.50
CA ARG A 68 -4.73 -20.91 -1.21
C ARG A 68 -4.94 -22.34 -0.74
N ALA A 69 -3.86 -23.11 -0.60
CA ALA A 69 -3.93 -24.47 -0.10
C ALA A 69 -4.43 -24.53 1.36
N GLY A 70 -3.84 -23.74 2.26
CA GLY A 70 -4.20 -23.70 3.67
C GLY A 70 -5.61 -23.19 3.95
N ALA A 71 -6.06 -22.20 3.17
CA ALA A 71 -7.40 -21.63 3.24
C ALA A 71 -8.44 -22.46 2.47
N LYS A 72 -8.01 -23.43 1.65
CA LYS A 72 -8.85 -24.11 0.65
C LYS A 72 -9.60 -23.12 -0.25
N ALA A 73 -8.90 -22.07 -0.68
CA ALA A 73 -9.43 -21.05 -1.57
C ALA A 73 -9.29 -21.53 -3.02
N VAL A 74 -10.40 -21.51 -3.77
CA VAL A 74 -10.46 -21.91 -5.18
C VAL A 74 -11.23 -20.90 -6.01
N THR A 75 -11.10 -20.99 -7.33
CA THR A 75 -11.90 -20.24 -8.31
C THR A 75 -12.12 -21.10 -9.54
N GLY A 76 -13.28 -20.96 -10.18
CA GLY A 76 -13.56 -21.52 -11.50
C GLY A 76 -13.06 -20.65 -12.65
N ILE A 77 -12.61 -19.42 -12.37
CA ILE A 77 -12.16 -18.46 -13.39
C ILE A 77 -10.63 -18.45 -13.43
N THR A 78 -10.07 -19.32 -14.28
CA THR A 78 -8.62 -19.46 -14.49
C THR A 78 -8.15 -18.95 -15.86
N SER A 79 -9.06 -18.76 -16.80
CA SER A 79 -8.80 -18.24 -18.14
C SER A 79 -9.91 -17.32 -18.63
N ALA A 80 -9.64 -16.59 -19.71
CA ALA A 80 -10.62 -15.78 -20.42
C ALA A 80 -11.03 -16.47 -21.74
N PRO A 81 -12.27 -16.29 -22.19
CA PRO A 81 -12.67 -16.73 -23.53
C PRO A 81 -11.97 -15.91 -24.62
N ASP A 82 -11.82 -16.49 -25.80
CA ASP A 82 -11.49 -15.73 -27.01
C ASP A 82 -12.74 -14.97 -27.48
N GLY A 83 -12.66 -13.64 -27.53
CA GLY A 83 -13.77 -12.79 -27.91
C GLY A 83 -14.96 -12.83 -26.93
N THR A 84 -16.18 -12.71 -27.45
CA THR A 84 -17.39 -12.61 -26.62
C THR A 84 -17.92 -14.00 -26.25
N PRO A 85 -18.10 -14.34 -24.96
CA PRO A 85 -18.65 -15.63 -24.59
C PRO A 85 -20.12 -15.77 -25.03
N PRO A 86 -20.62 -17.00 -25.25
CA PRO A 86 -21.99 -17.24 -25.68
C PRO A 86 -23.03 -16.96 -24.57
N ALA A 87 -22.61 -16.90 -23.31
CA ALA A 87 -23.47 -16.65 -22.15
C ALA A 87 -22.76 -15.78 -21.10
N ARG A 88 -23.52 -15.33 -20.08
CA ARG A 88 -22.95 -14.73 -18.86
C ARG A 88 -22.09 -15.78 -18.15
N ILE A 89 -21.00 -15.34 -17.53
CA ILE A 89 -20.04 -16.21 -16.83
C ILE A 89 -19.95 -15.66 -15.42
N SER A 90 -20.07 -16.55 -14.44
CA SER A 90 -19.90 -16.25 -13.02
C SER A 90 -18.87 -17.20 -12.45
N ASP A 91 -18.13 -16.76 -11.43
CA ASP A 91 -17.30 -17.67 -10.65
C ASP A 91 -18.18 -18.73 -9.98
N ALA A 92 -17.68 -19.96 -9.98
CA ALA A 92 -18.35 -21.12 -9.40
C ALA A 92 -17.29 -22.05 -8.84
N LEU A 93 -17.67 -22.82 -7.80
CA LEU A 93 -16.78 -23.82 -7.23
C LEU A 93 -16.42 -24.85 -8.32
N PRO A 94 -15.13 -25.07 -8.63
CA PRO A 94 -14.72 -26.09 -9.59
C PRO A 94 -15.24 -27.47 -9.19
N ALA A 95 -15.64 -28.29 -10.16
CA ALA A 95 -16.16 -29.63 -9.90
C ALA A 95 -15.11 -30.57 -9.26
N ASP A 96 -13.84 -30.31 -9.56
CA ASP A 96 -12.66 -31.01 -9.05
C ASP A 96 -12.05 -30.33 -7.80
N ALA A 97 -12.72 -29.32 -7.23
CA ALA A 97 -12.23 -28.64 -6.04
C ALA A 97 -12.12 -29.62 -4.85
N PRO A 98 -11.00 -29.57 -4.08
CA PRO A 98 -10.84 -30.41 -2.88
C PRO A 98 -12.00 -30.24 -1.89
N ALA A 99 -12.34 -31.31 -1.17
CA ALA A 99 -13.45 -31.29 -0.21
C ALA A 99 -13.29 -30.18 0.86
N GLY A 100 -14.37 -29.43 1.05
CA GLY A 100 -14.42 -28.29 1.98
C GLY A 100 -13.75 -27.01 1.44
N SER A 101 -13.43 -26.94 0.14
CA SER A 101 -13.01 -25.70 -0.51
C SER A 101 -14.16 -24.72 -0.66
N ALA A 102 -13.82 -23.44 -0.74
CA ALA A 102 -14.77 -22.37 -0.99
C ALA A 102 -14.18 -21.32 -1.94
N LEU A 103 -15.07 -20.58 -2.60
CA LEU A 103 -14.69 -19.43 -3.40
C LEU A 103 -14.12 -18.32 -2.51
N GLY A 104 -13.51 -17.33 -3.15
CA GLY A 104 -13.06 -16.11 -2.48
C GLY A 104 -11.84 -16.31 -1.61
N ALA A 105 -11.91 -15.89 -0.34
CA ALA A 105 -10.75 -15.95 0.55
C ALA A 105 -10.42 -17.38 0.99
N GLY A 106 -11.35 -18.32 0.81
CA GLY A 106 -11.26 -19.71 1.26
C GLY A 106 -12.40 -20.11 2.16
N SER A 107 -12.25 -21.24 2.82
CA SER A 107 -13.23 -21.81 3.74
C SER A 107 -12.96 -21.37 5.18
N GLN A 108 -13.99 -20.93 5.89
CA GLN A 108 -13.90 -20.51 7.30
C GLN A 108 -13.57 -21.66 8.26
N THR A 109 -13.68 -22.92 7.80
CA THR A 109 -13.34 -24.13 8.58
C THR A 109 -11.96 -24.70 8.20
N SER A 110 -11.21 -24.01 7.35
CA SER A 110 -9.87 -24.40 6.92
C SER A 110 -8.79 -24.12 7.98
N ALA A 111 -7.54 -24.51 7.71
CA ALA A 111 -6.40 -24.21 8.55
C ALA A 111 -6.12 -22.70 8.69
N LEU A 112 -6.61 -21.90 7.75
CA LEU A 112 -6.55 -20.42 7.77
C LEU A 112 -7.93 -19.77 7.98
N GLY A 113 -8.87 -20.50 8.59
CA GLY A 113 -10.26 -20.08 8.71
C GLY A 113 -10.51 -18.76 9.45
N ALA A 114 -9.62 -18.33 10.36
CA ALA A 114 -9.75 -17.03 11.03
C ALA A 114 -9.37 -15.87 10.09
N VAL A 115 -8.37 -16.06 9.22
CA VAL A 115 -8.03 -15.09 8.17
C VAL A 115 -9.18 -14.97 7.16
N VAL A 116 -9.76 -16.10 6.76
CA VAL A 116 -10.96 -16.11 5.90
C VAL A 116 -12.11 -15.35 6.56
N ARG A 117 -12.42 -15.63 7.83
CA ARG A 117 -13.44 -14.89 8.59
C ARG A 117 -13.16 -13.39 8.66
N LEU A 118 -11.90 -12.99 8.86
CA LEU A 118 -11.54 -11.57 8.87
C LEU A 118 -11.84 -10.91 7.52
N VAL A 119 -11.47 -11.54 6.40
CA VAL A 119 -11.78 -11.04 5.05
C VAL A 119 -13.30 -10.96 4.84
N ASP A 120 -14.04 -11.98 5.25
CA ASP A 120 -15.50 -12.01 5.11
C ASP A 120 -16.19 -10.97 6.00
N THR A 121 -15.65 -10.67 7.19
CA THR A 121 -16.13 -9.59 8.06
C THR A 121 -15.97 -8.23 7.39
N LEU A 122 -14.78 -7.92 6.86
CA LEU A 122 -14.55 -6.64 6.17
C LEU A 122 -15.37 -6.53 4.87
N ARG A 123 -15.66 -7.67 4.22
CA ARG A 123 -16.53 -7.74 3.03
C ARG A 123 -18.01 -7.99 3.35
N GLY A 124 -18.37 -7.95 4.63
CA GLY A 124 -19.68 -8.34 5.13
C GLY A 124 -20.81 -7.42 4.68
N PRO A 125 -22.04 -7.63 5.18
CA PRO A 125 -23.25 -6.99 4.65
C PRO A 125 -23.24 -5.45 4.73
N HIS A 126 -22.48 -4.88 5.66
CA HIS A 126 -22.35 -3.42 5.82
C HIS A 126 -21.36 -2.77 4.84
N ALA A 127 -20.65 -3.58 4.04
CA ALA A 127 -19.60 -3.10 3.16
C ALA A 127 -20.06 -2.80 1.72
N SER A 128 -21.37 -2.67 1.50
CA SER A 128 -21.97 -2.53 0.17
C SER A 128 -21.78 -1.13 -0.43
N SER A 129 -21.48 -1.09 -1.73
CA SER A 129 -21.48 0.16 -2.53
C SER A 129 -22.88 0.61 -2.95
N ASN A 130 -23.91 -0.22 -2.78
CA ASN A 130 -25.25 0.04 -3.33
C ASN A 130 -25.90 1.33 -2.83
N PRO A 131 -25.81 1.72 -1.54
CA PRO A 131 -26.37 2.98 -1.08
C PRO A 131 -25.82 4.19 -1.86
N SER A 132 -24.51 4.20 -2.17
CA SER A 132 -23.90 5.26 -2.98
C SER A 132 -24.38 5.21 -4.43
N LYS A 133 -24.49 4.00 -5.02
CA LYS A 133 -24.98 3.84 -6.40
C LYS A 133 -26.41 4.35 -6.57
N LEU A 134 -27.30 3.97 -5.65
CA LEU A 134 -28.70 4.38 -5.67
C LEU A 134 -28.86 5.89 -5.45
N TYR A 135 -28.00 6.50 -4.64
CA TYR A 135 -28.05 7.94 -4.39
C TYR A 135 -27.53 8.78 -5.57
N TYR A 136 -26.37 8.42 -6.13
CA TYR A 136 -25.73 9.24 -7.17
C TYR A 136 -26.24 8.92 -8.58
N GLN A 137 -26.69 7.68 -8.83
CA GLN A 137 -27.09 7.17 -10.14
C GLN A 137 -26.18 7.63 -11.28
N TYR A 138 -24.86 7.74 -11.02
CA TYR A 138 -23.90 8.17 -12.02
C TYR A 138 -23.73 7.04 -13.04
N PRO A 139 -24.00 7.25 -14.34
CA PRO A 139 -24.01 6.16 -15.31
C PRO A 139 -22.63 5.53 -15.53
N ARG A 140 -22.62 4.32 -16.12
CA ARG A 140 -21.38 3.67 -16.58
C ARG A 140 -20.75 4.47 -17.72
N PRO A 141 -19.42 4.50 -17.84
CA PRO A 141 -18.75 5.30 -18.86
C PRO A 141 -19.12 4.91 -20.29
N TRP A 142 -19.40 3.63 -20.58
CA TRP A 142 -19.85 3.14 -21.88
C TRP A 142 -21.28 3.57 -22.26
N ARG A 143 -22.04 4.21 -21.36
CA ARG A 143 -23.35 4.81 -21.64
C ARG A 143 -23.28 6.32 -21.87
N MET A 144 -22.09 6.92 -21.79
CA MET A 144 -21.93 8.38 -21.71
C MET A 144 -21.07 8.92 -22.83
N THR A 145 -21.44 10.09 -23.35
CA THR A 145 -20.60 10.93 -24.19
C THR A 145 -19.45 11.52 -23.37
N ALA A 146 -18.43 12.08 -24.05
CA ALA A 146 -17.35 12.83 -23.39
C ALA A 146 -17.88 14.01 -22.53
N ASP A 147 -19.02 14.58 -22.91
CA ASP A 147 -19.70 15.67 -22.19
C ASP A 147 -20.59 15.20 -21.04
N ASN A 148 -20.48 13.92 -20.67
CA ASN A 148 -21.22 13.27 -19.58
C ASN A 148 -22.75 13.27 -19.78
N GLN A 149 -23.19 13.16 -21.03
CA GLN A 149 -24.60 12.97 -21.38
C GLN A 149 -24.86 11.52 -21.72
N VAL A 150 -26.04 11.01 -21.36
CA VAL A 150 -26.52 9.70 -21.82
C VAL A 150 -27.36 9.92 -23.07
N ILE A 151 -26.84 9.54 -24.23
CA ILE A 151 -27.54 9.70 -25.51
C ILE A 151 -27.73 8.31 -26.13
N ALA A 152 -28.97 7.81 -26.11
CA ALA A 152 -29.32 6.57 -26.77
C ALA A 152 -29.36 6.77 -28.30
N THR A 153 -28.77 5.85 -29.05
CA THR A 153 -28.78 5.89 -30.53
C THR A 153 -30.09 5.36 -31.14
N GLY A 154 -30.93 4.71 -30.33
CA GLY A 154 -32.09 3.94 -30.77
C GLY A 154 -31.75 2.54 -31.30
N ALA A 155 -30.47 2.20 -31.44
CA ALA A 155 -30.02 0.88 -31.85
C ALA A 155 -29.83 -0.07 -30.66
N THR A 156 -29.92 -1.37 -30.97
CA THR A 156 -29.58 -2.47 -30.07
C THR A 156 -28.50 -3.30 -30.72
N ASP A 157 -27.46 -3.68 -29.98
CA ASP A 157 -26.39 -4.52 -30.51
C ASP A 157 -26.82 -5.98 -30.72
N ALA A 158 -25.96 -6.77 -31.34
CA ALA A 158 -26.22 -8.19 -31.64
C ALA A 158 -26.49 -9.06 -30.39
N LEU A 159 -26.22 -8.54 -29.18
CA LEU A 159 -26.42 -9.22 -27.91
C LEU A 159 -27.67 -8.73 -27.18
N GLY A 160 -28.43 -7.79 -27.76
CA GLY A 160 -29.65 -7.25 -27.17
C GLY A 160 -29.44 -6.06 -26.25
N PHE A 161 -28.25 -5.44 -26.22
CA PHE A 161 -28.00 -4.27 -25.37
C PHE A 161 -28.21 -2.95 -26.12
N PRO A 162 -28.83 -1.94 -25.47
CA PRO A 162 -28.94 -0.60 -26.05
C PRO A 162 -27.56 -0.02 -26.35
N VAL A 163 -27.44 0.64 -27.50
CA VAL A 163 -26.23 1.34 -27.94
C VAL A 163 -26.36 2.82 -27.63
N TYR A 164 -25.34 3.37 -26.98
CA TYR A 164 -25.23 4.78 -26.61
C TYR A 164 -24.14 5.46 -27.43
N ASP A 165 -24.26 6.77 -27.60
CA ASP A 165 -23.19 7.61 -28.14
C ASP A 165 -22.07 7.71 -27.09
N SER A 166 -21.09 6.80 -27.19
CA SER A 166 -19.96 6.70 -26.28
C SER A 166 -18.72 6.22 -27.00
N GLU A 167 -17.60 6.89 -26.75
CA GLU A 167 -16.28 6.46 -27.23
C GLU A 167 -15.66 5.36 -26.34
N VAL A 168 -16.32 5.01 -25.23
CA VAL A 168 -15.79 4.01 -24.28
C VAL A 168 -16.25 2.61 -24.68
N ALA A 169 -15.30 1.76 -25.07
CA ALA A 169 -15.57 0.40 -25.51
C ALA A 169 -15.45 -0.63 -24.38
N VAL A 170 -16.50 -1.43 -24.16
CA VAL A 170 -16.43 -2.59 -23.24
C VAL A 170 -15.58 -3.71 -23.85
N ALA A 171 -14.77 -4.36 -23.03
CA ALA A 171 -13.96 -5.52 -23.47
C ALA A 171 -14.85 -6.61 -24.09
N PRO A 172 -14.47 -7.23 -25.22
CA PRO A 172 -15.29 -8.24 -25.90
C PRO A 172 -15.75 -9.38 -24.97
N GLN A 173 -14.82 -9.89 -24.15
CA GLN A 173 -15.06 -10.95 -23.17
C GLN A 173 -16.12 -10.57 -22.13
N LEU A 174 -16.36 -9.28 -21.93
CA LEU A 174 -17.26 -8.71 -20.92
C LEU A 174 -18.58 -8.17 -21.48
N LEU A 175 -18.81 -8.20 -22.80
CA LEU A 175 -20.02 -7.61 -23.40
C LEU A 175 -21.33 -8.20 -22.85
N ARG A 176 -21.38 -9.50 -22.55
CA ARG A 176 -22.55 -10.17 -21.92
C ARG A 176 -22.68 -9.93 -20.41
N GLN A 177 -21.69 -9.27 -19.81
CA GLN A 177 -21.64 -8.99 -18.37
C GLN A 177 -22.21 -7.60 -18.04
N ARG A 178 -22.54 -6.80 -19.07
CA ARG A 178 -23.26 -5.52 -18.91
C ARG A 178 -24.61 -5.74 -18.22
N GLY A 179 -25.02 -4.75 -17.43
CA GLY A 179 -26.36 -4.69 -16.85
C GLY A 179 -27.40 -4.31 -17.92
N THR A 180 -28.54 -5.00 -17.90
CA THR A 180 -29.70 -4.70 -18.75
C THR A 180 -30.64 -3.67 -18.14
N ASP A 181 -30.55 -3.45 -16.82
CA ASP A 181 -31.26 -2.39 -16.10
C ASP A 181 -30.27 -1.27 -15.73
N PRO A 182 -30.30 -0.12 -16.44
CA PRO A 182 -29.41 0.99 -16.15
C PRO A 182 -29.63 1.66 -14.79
N ALA A 183 -30.85 1.61 -14.24
CA ALA A 183 -31.16 2.26 -12.96
C ALA A 183 -30.47 1.57 -11.78
N ASP A 184 -30.29 0.24 -11.88
CA ASP A 184 -29.57 -0.58 -10.89
C ASP A 184 -28.09 -0.82 -11.25
N ASP A 185 -27.63 -0.28 -12.39
CA ASP A 185 -26.27 -0.48 -12.92
C ASP A 185 -25.44 0.82 -12.97
N GLY A 186 -25.47 1.59 -11.88
CA GLY A 186 -24.64 2.79 -11.70
C GLY A 186 -23.13 2.49 -11.68
N GLY A 187 -22.35 3.42 -12.24
CA GLY A 187 -20.88 3.45 -12.22
C GLY A 187 -20.31 3.83 -10.85
N PHE A 188 -20.75 4.96 -10.27
CA PHE A 188 -20.18 5.47 -9.01
C PHE A 188 -20.94 4.93 -7.79
N VAL A 189 -20.30 4.29 -6.81
CA VAL A 189 -18.88 3.88 -6.76
C VAL A 189 -18.67 2.47 -7.30
N SER A 190 -17.43 2.16 -7.68
CA SER A 190 -17.08 0.81 -8.12
C SER A 190 -17.13 -0.22 -6.98
N GLY A 191 -18.15 -1.08 -6.99
CA GLY A 191 -18.29 -2.18 -6.03
C GLY A 191 -17.17 -3.22 -6.13
N HIS A 192 -16.67 -3.51 -7.34
CA HIS A 192 -15.52 -4.41 -7.54
C HIS A 192 -14.24 -3.84 -6.92
N THR A 193 -13.97 -2.56 -7.13
CA THR A 193 -12.84 -1.85 -6.50
C THR A 193 -12.98 -1.88 -4.99
N ASN A 194 -14.18 -1.59 -4.48
CA ASN A 194 -14.47 -1.63 -3.05
C ASN A 194 -14.17 -3.03 -2.46
N ALA A 195 -14.66 -4.09 -3.10
CA ALA A 195 -14.43 -5.47 -2.67
C ALA A 195 -12.94 -5.88 -2.72
N LEU A 196 -12.19 -5.44 -3.75
CA LEU A 196 -10.75 -5.69 -3.86
C LEU A 196 -9.98 -5.04 -2.71
N TYR A 197 -10.23 -3.76 -2.44
CA TYR A 197 -9.54 -3.04 -1.36
C TYR A 197 -9.93 -3.56 0.02
N LEU A 198 -11.19 -3.93 0.27
CA LEU A 198 -11.60 -4.54 1.54
C LEU A 198 -10.87 -5.86 1.80
N ALA A 199 -10.78 -6.73 0.78
CA ALA A 199 -10.02 -7.97 0.91
C ALA A 199 -8.53 -7.70 1.10
N ALA A 200 -7.95 -6.79 0.32
CA ALA A 200 -6.53 -6.45 0.43
C ALA A 200 -6.19 -5.85 1.80
N LEU A 201 -7.05 -4.99 2.38
CA LEU A 201 -6.85 -4.43 3.71
C LEU A 201 -7.00 -5.48 4.82
N ALA A 202 -7.93 -6.44 4.68
CA ALA A 202 -8.02 -7.58 5.59
C ALA A 202 -6.75 -8.45 5.54
N PHE A 203 -6.25 -8.76 4.34
CA PHE A 203 -5.00 -9.48 4.17
C PHE A 203 -3.81 -8.69 4.69
N ALA A 204 -3.75 -7.38 4.45
CA ALA A 204 -2.66 -6.54 4.89
C ALA A 204 -2.64 -6.40 6.42
N TYR A 205 -3.79 -6.51 7.06
CA TYR A 205 -3.88 -6.60 8.50
C TYR A 205 -3.33 -7.94 9.03
N ALA A 206 -3.67 -9.07 8.40
CA ALA A 206 -3.21 -10.40 8.83
C ALA A 206 -1.75 -10.70 8.44
N VAL A 207 -1.29 -10.19 7.30
CA VAL A 207 0.02 -10.39 6.68
C VAL A 207 0.66 -9.02 6.33
N PRO A 208 0.95 -8.16 7.34
CA PRO A 208 1.57 -6.86 7.14
C PRO A 208 2.94 -6.91 6.45
N GLU A 209 3.59 -8.08 6.39
CA GLU A 209 4.80 -8.32 5.61
C GLU A 209 4.61 -8.07 4.10
N ARG A 210 3.36 -8.12 3.61
CA ARG A 210 2.97 -7.86 2.21
C ARG A 210 2.05 -6.64 2.07
N PHE A 211 2.05 -5.73 3.06
CA PHE A 211 1.08 -4.64 3.16
C PHE A 211 1.02 -3.79 1.88
N GLN A 212 2.18 -3.39 1.35
CA GLN A 212 2.27 -2.49 0.21
C GLN A 212 1.96 -3.20 -1.11
N GLU A 213 2.37 -4.46 -1.24
CA GLU A 213 2.12 -5.32 -2.39
C GLU A 213 0.63 -5.63 -2.54
N LEU A 214 -0.07 -5.86 -1.43
CA LEU A 214 -1.53 -6.04 -1.40
C LEU A 214 -2.26 -4.76 -1.87
N LEU A 215 -1.79 -3.58 -1.45
CA LEU A 215 -2.35 -2.31 -1.91
C LEU A 215 -2.05 -2.04 -3.39
N ALA A 216 -0.83 -2.35 -3.86
CA ALA A 216 -0.44 -2.24 -5.26
C ALA A 216 -1.29 -3.19 -6.14
N CYS A 217 -1.46 -4.44 -5.71
CA CYS A 217 -2.33 -5.41 -6.37
C CYS A 217 -3.78 -4.95 -6.44
N ALA A 218 -4.33 -4.43 -5.34
CA ALA A 218 -5.69 -3.89 -5.34
C ALA A 218 -5.84 -2.69 -6.29
N ALA A 219 -4.86 -1.77 -6.31
CA ALA A 219 -4.86 -0.62 -7.22
C ALA A 219 -4.80 -1.06 -8.69
N ASP A 220 -3.97 -2.06 -9.01
CA ASP A 220 -3.84 -2.59 -10.35
C ASP A 220 -5.08 -3.33 -10.84
N TYR A 221 -5.65 -4.17 -9.99
CA TYR A 221 -6.89 -4.88 -10.33
C TYR A 221 -8.08 -3.93 -10.44
N SER A 222 -8.08 -2.85 -9.66
CA SER A 222 -9.07 -1.78 -9.80
C SER A 222 -8.87 -0.97 -11.09
N HIS A 223 -7.64 -0.82 -11.58
CA HIS A 223 -7.38 -0.21 -12.88
C HIS A 223 -7.93 -1.05 -14.04
N THR A 224 -7.90 -2.39 -13.94
CA THR A 224 -8.49 -3.26 -14.97
C THR A 224 -9.99 -3.02 -15.19
N ARG A 225 -10.68 -2.35 -14.24
CA ARG A 225 -12.08 -1.94 -14.37
C ARG A 225 -12.29 -0.83 -15.39
N ILE A 226 -11.31 0.05 -15.51
CA ILE A 226 -11.26 1.13 -16.50
C ILE A 226 -10.85 0.56 -17.84
N VAL A 227 -9.82 -0.30 -17.85
CA VAL A 227 -9.40 -1.05 -19.04
C VAL A 227 -10.57 -1.84 -19.61
N ALA A 228 -11.39 -2.48 -18.78
CA ALA A 228 -12.60 -3.20 -19.22
C ALA A 228 -13.68 -2.32 -19.87
N GLY A 229 -13.59 -0.99 -19.73
CA GLY A 229 -14.67 -0.05 -20.08
C GLY A 229 -15.84 -0.04 -19.09
N MET A 230 -15.73 -0.71 -17.94
CA MET A 230 -16.86 -0.93 -17.02
C MET A 230 -16.98 0.15 -15.92
N HIS A 231 -15.90 0.86 -15.63
CA HIS A 231 -15.86 1.90 -14.60
C HIS A 231 -14.93 3.03 -15.00
N SER A 232 -15.18 4.22 -14.47
CA SER A 232 -14.33 5.39 -14.67
C SER A 232 -13.30 5.58 -13.53
N PRO A 233 -12.25 6.42 -13.73
CA PRO A 233 -11.38 6.84 -12.64
C PRO A 233 -12.12 7.30 -11.38
N LEU A 234 -13.17 8.12 -11.52
CA LEU A 234 -13.99 8.57 -10.39
C LEU A 234 -14.63 7.39 -9.63
N ASP A 235 -15.15 6.39 -10.35
CA ASP A 235 -15.77 5.22 -9.74
C ASP A 235 -14.77 4.41 -8.92
N VAL A 236 -13.56 4.24 -9.46
CA VAL A 236 -12.45 3.49 -8.84
C VAL A 236 -11.92 4.22 -7.62
N ILE A 237 -11.68 5.53 -7.71
CA ILE A 237 -11.25 6.35 -6.56
C ILE A 237 -12.32 6.33 -5.46
N GLY A 238 -13.60 6.45 -5.85
CA GLY A 238 -14.72 6.34 -4.92
C GLY A 238 -14.79 4.98 -4.24
N GLY A 239 -14.58 3.89 -5.00
CA GLY A 239 -14.56 2.53 -4.46
C GLY A 239 -13.44 2.29 -3.45
N ARG A 240 -12.22 2.78 -3.74
CA ARG A 240 -11.07 2.73 -2.81
C ARG A 240 -11.35 3.53 -1.54
N THR A 241 -11.88 4.74 -1.70
CA THR A 241 -12.16 5.65 -0.58
C THR A 241 -13.21 5.04 0.35
N LEU A 242 -14.28 4.49 -0.21
CA LEU A 242 -15.33 3.79 0.54
C LEU A 242 -14.76 2.57 1.27
N ALA A 243 -13.99 1.73 0.59
CA ALA A 243 -13.37 0.54 1.19
C ALA A 243 -12.45 0.89 2.37
N THR A 244 -11.68 1.97 2.24
CA THR A 244 -10.76 2.41 3.31
C THR A 244 -11.53 2.79 4.57
N ALA A 245 -12.61 3.56 4.45
CA ALA A 245 -13.46 3.94 5.57
C ALA A 245 -14.16 2.73 6.21
N LEU A 246 -14.71 1.83 5.39
CA LEU A 246 -15.40 0.62 5.86
C LEU A 246 -14.44 -0.37 6.54
N ALA A 247 -13.24 -0.56 5.99
CA ALA A 247 -12.22 -1.40 6.60
C ALA A 247 -11.78 -0.84 7.95
N ALA A 248 -11.55 0.48 8.06
CA ALA A 248 -11.21 1.11 9.32
C ALA A 248 -12.33 0.93 10.35
N ALA A 249 -13.59 1.16 9.97
CA ALA A 249 -14.74 0.98 10.85
C ALA A 249 -14.83 -0.47 11.37
N ALA A 250 -14.72 -1.47 10.49
CA ALA A 250 -14.74 -2.88 10.89
C ALA A 250 -13.53 -3.25 11.77
N LEU A 251 -12.32 -2.80 11.42
CA LEU A 251 -11.13 -3.13 12.20
C LEU A 251 -11.09 -2.42 13.56
N HIS A 252 -11.69 -1.24 13.67
CA HIS A 252 -11.77 -0.48 14.92
C HIS A 252 -12.85 -1.00 15.86
N ASP A 253 -13.83 -1.78 15.36
CA ASP A 253 -14.90 -2.32 16.19
C ASP A 253 -14.36 -3.32 17.24
N PRO A 254 -14.56 -3.05 18.55
CA PRO A 254 -14.10 -3.94 19.61
C PRO A 254 -14.61 -5.37 19.51
N GLN A 255 -15.78 -5.58 18.87
CA GLN A 255 -16.36 -6.92 18.70
C GLN A 255 -15.45 -7.85 17.89
N TYR A 256 -14.60 -7.28 17.01
CA TYR A 256 -13.69 -8.06 16.14
C TYR A 256 -12.26 -8.10 16.66
N ALA A 257 -11.94 -7.51 17.83
CA ALA A 257 -10.58 -7.52 18.39
C ALA A 257 -10.00 -8.93 18.54
N GLY A 258 -10.79 -9.88 19.04
CA GLY A 258 -10.37 -11.28 19.15
C GLY A 258 -10.14 -11.96 17.79
N LEU A 259 -10.99 -11.67 16.81
CA LEU A 259 -10.84 -12.20 15.45
C LEU A 259 -9.56 -11.68 14.77
N LYS A 260 -9.30 -10.37 14.88
CA LYS A 260 -8.09 -9.73 14.36
C LYS A 260 -6.82 -10.37 14.91
N ALA A 261 -6.73 -10.51 16.24
CA ALA A 261 -5.59 -11.12 16.90
C ALA A 261 -5.42 -12.59 16.49
N THR A 262 -6.52 -13.35 16.45
CA THR A 262 -6.50 -14.76 16.04
C THR A 262 -6.06 -14.93 14.58
N ALA A 263 -6.54 -14.09 13.67
CA ALA A 263 -6.15 -14.14 12.26
C ALA A 263 -4.65 -13.86 12.08
N ARG A 264 -4.11 -12.86 12.79
CA ARG A 264 -2.67 -12.58 12.76
C ARG A 264 -1.84 -13.73 13.35
N GLN A 265 -2.25 -14.28 14.50
CA GLN A 265 -1.55 -15.41 15.10
C GLN A 265 -1.57 -16.65 14.19
N GLN A 266 -2.71 -16.93 13.56
CA GLN A 266 -2.87 -18.05 12.64
C GLN A 266 -1.91 -17.96 11.44
N ILE A 267 -1.62 -16.76 10.92
CA ILE A 267 -0.61 -16.55 9.88
C ILE A 267 0.80 -16.88 10.39
N LEU A 268 1.16 -16.42 11.58
CA LEU A 268 2.47 -16.68 12.17
C LEU A 268 2.69 -18.18 12.44
N ASP A 269 1.63 -18.87 12.88
CA ASP A 269 1.69 -20.32 13.13
C ASP A 269 1.77 -21.12 11.81
N TYR A 270 1.07 -20.67 10.77
CA TYR A 270 1.04 -21.35 9.47
C TYR A 270 2.32 -21.13 8.65
N PHE A 271 2.98 -19.98 8.82
CA PHE A 271 4.24 -19.63 8.19
C PHE A 271 5.34 -19.40 9.25
N PRO A 272 5.84 -20.47 9.89
CA PRO A 272 6.81 -20.33 10.97
C PRO A 272 8.15 -19.76 10.47
N GLY A 273 8.91 -19.13 11.38
CA GLY A 273 10.23 -18.58 11.08
C GLY A 273 10.19 -17.12 10.65
N ASP A 274 11.12 -16.72 9.77
CA ASP A 274 11.18 -15.34 9.26
C ASP A 274 10.14 -15.14 8.16
N LEU A 275 8.95 -14.70 8.55
CA LEU A 275 7.84 -14.44 7.63
C LEU A 275 8.15 -13.29 6.67
N LEU A 276 8.94 -12.29 7.07
CA LEU A 276 9.30 -11.18 6.18
C LEU A 276 10.21 -11.68 5.06
N ALA A 277 11.21 -12.51 5.38
CA ALA A 277 12.05 -13.12 4.35
C ALA A 277 11.26 -14.05 3.41
N GLN A 278 10.35 -14.87 3.95
CA GLN A 278 9.48 -15.72 3.14
C GLN A 278 8.58 -14.91 2.20
N ALA A 279 7.97 -13.85 2.72
CA ALA A 279 7.11 -12.93 1.99
C ALA A 279 7.83 -12.22 0.83
N HIS A 280 9.16 -12.09 0.89
CA HIS A 280 9.98 -11.38 -0.11
C HIS A 280 11.00 -12.30 -0.79
N SER A 281 10.71 -13.61 -0.84
CA SER A 281 11.64 -14.62 -1.38
C SER A 281 11.68 -14.74 -2.91
N SER A 282 10.70 -14.15 -3.62
CA SER A 282 10.63 -14.16 -5.09
C SER A 282 11.22 -12.90 -5.73
N THR A 283 11.60 -13.03 -6.99
CA THR A 283 11.96 -11.91 -7.88
C THR A 283 10.77 -11.46 -8.71
N VAL A 284 10.95 -10.34 -9.42
CA VAL A 284 9.95 -9.77 -10.35
C VAL A 284 9.48 -10.73 -11.46
N ASP A 285 10.27 -11.76 -11.77
CA ASP A 285 9.92 -12.76 -12.79
C ASP A 285 8.76 -13.68 -12.34
N THR A 286 8.57 -13.82 -11.02
CA THR A 286 7.56 -14.72 -10.43
C THR A 286 6.57 -14.01 -9.52
N ASP A 287 6.93 -12.82 -9.01
CA ASP A 287 6.05 -11.95 -8.26
C ASP A 287 6.08 -10.53 -8.87
N PRO A 288 5.03 -10.11 -9.60
CA PRO A 288 5.02 -8.80 -10.26
C PRO A 288 5.07 -7.62 -9.27
N TYR A 289 4.89 -7.87 -7.97
CA TYR A 289 4.96 -6.86 -6.92
C TYR A 289 6.24 -6.96 -6.07
N ALA A 290 7.25 -7.74 -6.47
CA ALA A 290 8.51 -7.84 -5.73
C ALA A 290 9.35 -6.54 -5.77
N ASP A 291 9.19 -5.71 -6.82
CA ASP A 291 9.85 -4.40 -6.89
C ASP A 291 8.98 -3.31 -6.26
N ARG A 292 9.38 -2.95 -5.04
CA ARG A 292 8.75 -1.92 -4.24
C ARG A 292 8.79 -0.52 -4.88
N ALA A 293 9.84 -0.16 -5.62
CA ALA A 293 9.91 1.13 -6.31
C ALA A 293 8.96 1.17 -7.51
N ALA A 294 8.87 0.07 -8.27
CA ALA A 294 7.89 -0.08 -9.34
C ALA A 294 6.45 -0.01 -8.80
N ASN A 295 6.17 -0.68 -7.68
CA ASN A 295 4.88 -0.61 -7.00
C ASN A 295 4.50 0.83 -6.63
N ALA A 296 5.43 1.60 -6.05
CA ALA A 296 5.19 2.99 -5.70
C ALA A 296 4.89 3.85 -6.94
N ALA A 297 5.69 3.70 -8.01
CA ALA A 297 5.52 4.43 -9.26
C ALA A 297 4.16 4.13 -9.94
N GLN A 298 3.63 2.92 -9.76
CA GLN A 298 2.34 2.51 -10.28
C GLN A 298 1.17 2.94 -9.37
N TYR A 299 1.34 2.85 -8.05
CA TYR A 299 0.30 3.11 -7.05
C TYR A 299 0.00 4.59 -6.88
N THR A 300 1.02 5.43 -6.71
CA THR A 300 0.85 6.85 -6.37
C THR A 300 0.00 7.62 -7.39
N PRO A 301 0.23 7.50 -8.72
CA PRO A 301 -0.63 8.17 -9.70
C PRO A 301 -2.09 7.69 -9.67
N ARG A 302 -2.36 6.43 -9.28
CA ARG A 302 -3.71 5.86 -9.21
C ARG A 302 -4.53 6.31 -8.01
N LEU A 303 -3.89 6.95 -7.02
CA LEU A 303 -4.62 7.56 -5.91
C LEU A 303 -5.48 8.75 -6.36
N THR A 304 -5.04 9.44 -7.41
CA THR A 304 -5.65 10.67 -7.93
C THR A 304 -6.09 10.56 -9.39
N TYR A 305 -5.48 9.70 -10.20
CA TYR A 305 -5.72 9.58 -11.65
C TYR A 305 -5.71 10.95 -12.35
N ILE A 306 -6.90 11.40 -12.76
CA ILE A 306 -7.16 12.62 -13.51
C ILE A 306 -7.65 13.76 -12.62
N LEU A 307 -7.78 13.53 -11.31
CA LEU A 307 -8.34 14.51 -10.39
C LEU A 307 -7.45 15.75 -10.38
N PRO A 308 -7.96 16.92 -10.81
CA PRO A 308 -7.20 18.13 -10.69
C PRO A 308 -7.08 18.53 -9.23
N ARG A 309 -6.01 19.26 -8.94
CA ARG A 309 -5.79 19.89 -7.65
C ARG A 309 -6.04 21.39 -7.78
N CYS A 310 -7.09 21.89 -7.13
CA CYS A 310 -7.45 23.30 -7.11
C CYS A 310 -7.27 23.84 -5.69
N GLY A 311 -6.42 24.84 -5.52
CA GLY A 311 -6.07 25.36 -4.19
C GLY A 311 -5.19 24.40 -3.38
N GLY A 312 -5.17 24.58 -2.05
CA GLY A 312 -4.40 23.76 -1.12
C GLY A 312 -4.13 24.49 0.20
N GLY A 313 -3.33 23.86 1.07
CA GLY A 313 -2.89 24.45 2.34
C GLY A 313 -3.71 24.03 3.56
N THR A 314 -4.80 23.28 3.36
CA THR A 314 -5.52 22.65 4.47
C THR A 314 -4.72 21.44 4.96
N ALA A 315 -4.37 21.45 6.25
CA ALA A 315 -3.76 20.30 6.90
C ALA A 315 -4.66 19.06 6.80
N MET A 316 -4.06 17.87 6.82
CA MET A 316 -4.82 16.63 6.92
C MET A 316 -5.45 16.54 8.33
N ALA A 317 -6.76 16.36 8.37
CA ALA A 317 -7.46 15.89 9.56
C ALA A 317 -7.67 14.38 9.38
N VAL A 318 -6.92 13.58 10.14
CA VAL A 318 -7.01 12.12 10.04
C VAL A 318 -8.36 11.67 10.58
N PRO A 319 -9.16 10.92 9.81
CA PRO A 319 -10.43 10.42 10.29
C PRO A 319 -10.25 9.52 11.51
N THR A 320 -11.13 9.68 12.50
CA THR A 320 -11.13 8.87 13.72
C THR A 320 -11.20 7.38 13.39
N GLY A 321 -10.35 6.57 14.04
CA GLY A 321 -10.29 5.13 13.85
C GLY A 321 -9.40 4.70 12.67
N ALA A 322 -8.95 5.61 11.81
CA ALA A 322 -8.09 5.26 10.68
C ALA A 322 -6.73 4.70 11.11
N GLU A 323 -6.25 5.04 12.31
CA GLU A 323 -4.99 4.53 12.87
C GLU A 323 -4.94 3.01 13.02
N VAL A 324 -6.10 2.35 13.05
CA VAL A 324 -6.21 0.89 13.08
C VAL A 324 -5.69 0.23 11.79
N LEU A 325 -5.70 0.96 10.67
CA LEU A 325 -5.24 0.47 9.37
C LEU A 325 -3.73 0.18 9.35
N LEU A 326 -2.98 0.75 10.29
CA LEU A 326 -1.54 0.52 10.44
C LEU A 326 -1.20 -0.32 11.68
N GLU A 327 -2.20 -0.83 12.41
CA GLU A 327 -2.03 -1.47 13.73
C GLU A 327 -1.04 -2.64 13.69
N THR A 328 -1.13 -3.54 12.71
CA THR A 328 -0.22 -4.69 12.59
C THR A 328 1.02 -4.39 11.77
N ARG A 329 0.99 -3.36 10.91
CA ARG A 329 2.14 -2.93 10.12
C ARG A 329 3.15 -2.15 10.97
N LEU A 330 2.69 -1.27 11.85
CA LEU A 330 3.51 -0.46 12.76
C LEU A 330 3.11 -0.73 14.22
N PRO A 331 3.28 -1.97 14.71
CA PRO A 331 2.66 -2.39 15.97
C PRO A 331 3.38 -1.86 17.21
N TYR A 332 4.58 -1.30 17.04
CA TYR A 332 5.36 -0.64 18.09
C TYR A 332 5.01 0.84 18.27
N LEU A 333 4.20 1.42 17.37
CA LEU A 333 3.64 2.75 17.54
C LEU A 333 2.34 2.69 18.34
N ASP A 334 2.01 3.73 19.09
CA ASP A 334 0.67 3.88 19.65
C ASP A 334 -0.34 4.41 18.62
N ALA A 335 -1.61 4.53 19.03
CA ALA A 335 -2.68 5.02 18.17
C ALA A 335 -2.44 6.46 17.69
N ALA A 336 -1.95 7.35 18.56
CA ALA A 336 -1.69 8.75 18.22
C ALA A 336 -0.52 8.86 17.23
N GLN A 337 0.52 8.06 17.42
CA GLN A 337 1.66 7.97 16.52
C GLN A 337 1.28 7.44 15.14
N ARG A 338 0.44 6.40 15.07
CA ARG A 338 -0.11 5.91 13.79
C ARG A 338 -0.96 6.97 13.10
N SER A 339 -1.75 7.74 13.85
CA SER A 339 -2.47 8.90 13.30
C SER A 339 -1.51 9.96 12.74
N GLU A 340 -0.39 10.26 13.42
CA GLU A 340 0.61 11.20 12.88
C GLU A 340 1.31 10.66 11.63
N VAL A 341 1.57 9.35 11.55
CA VAL A 341 2.05 8.71 10.32
C VAL A 341 1.07 8.97 9.18
N LEU A 342 -0.22 8.62 9.36
CA LEU A 342 -1.26 8.86 8.35
C LEU A 342 -1.38 10.33 7.97
N ARG A 343 -1.25 11.24 8.92
CA ARG A 343 -1.33 12.69 8.68
C ARG A 343 -0.17 13.19 7.83
N THR A 344 1.05 12.75 8.15
CA THR A 344 2.29 13.25 7.54
C THR A 344 2.59 12.62 6.18
N THR A 345 1.96 11.48 5.86
CA THR A 345 2.05 10.84 4.53
C THR A 345 0.84 11.10 3.65
N ALA A 346 -0.20 11.77 4.16
CA ALA A 346 -1.41 12.05 3.39
C ALA A 346 -1.14 12.85 2.13
N LEU A 347 -1.95 12.59 1.10
CA LEU A 347 -2.00 13.40 -0.10
C LEU A 347 -2.32 14.86 0.25
N PRO A 348 -1.76 15.82 -0.50
CA PRO A 348 -2.04 17.22 -0.24
C PRO A 348 -3.53 17.53 -0.51
N SER A 349 -4.05 18.54 0.18
CA SER A 349 -5.41 19.04 -0.04
C SER A 349 -5.56 19.73 -1.40
N GLY A 350 -6.80 19.89 -1.85
CA GLY A 350 -7.19 20.54 -3.08
C GLY A 350 -7.60 19.57 -4.18
N TYR A 351 -7.41 18.26 -4.00
CA TYR A 351 -7.88 17.28 -4.96
C TYR A 351 -9.39 17.15 -4.89
N VAL A 352 -10.03 17.33 -6.05
CA VAL A 352 -11.45 17.04 -6.22
C VAL A 352 -11.73 15.61 -5.78
N LEU A 353 -12.87 15.36 -5.13
CA LEU A 353 -13.28 14.07 -4.54
C LEU A 353 -12.52 13.63 -3.27
N LEU A 354 -11.26 14.02 -3.05
CA LEU A 354 -10.48 13.54 -1.90
C LEU A 354 -10.69 14.34 -0.60
N ASP A 355 -10.97 15.64 -0.71
CA ASP A 355 -11.26 16.53 0.43
C ASP A 355 -12.72 16.40 0.95
N GLY A 356 -13.23 15.18 1.11
CA GLY A 356 -14.55 14.95 1.73
C GLY A 356 -14.57 15.30 3.22
N PRO A 357 -15.75 15.31 3.88
CA PRO A 357 -15.91 15.69 5.30
C PRO A 357 -14.96 14.98 6.28
N GLU A 358 -14.57 13.75 5.99
CA GLU A 358 -13.65 12.93 6.81
C GLU A 358 -12.31 12.63 6.10
N GLN A 359 -12.08 13.20 4.92
CA GLN A 359 -10.78 13.16 4.22
C GLN A 359 -10.18 11.76 3.93
N TRP A 360 -10.97 10.68 4.03
CA TRP A 360 -10.55 9.30 3.72
C TRP A 360 -9.81 9.15 2.38
N GLY A 361 -10.23 9.90 1.36
CA GLY A 361 -9.63 9.85 0.03
C GLY A 361 -8.17 10.31 -0.01
N ARG A 362 -7.74 11.11 0.96
CA ARG A 362 -6.38 11.64 1.08
C ARG A 362 -5.38 10.69 1.73
N LEU A 363 -5.85 9.61 2.38
CA LEU A 363 -4.95 8.64 2.99
C LEU A 363 -4.10 7.96 1.90
N ASP A 364 -2.78 8.03 2.07
CA ASP A 364 -1.80 7.26 1.30
C ASP A 364 -1.23 6.16 2.21
N LEU A 365 -1.92 5.02 2.23
CA LEU A 365 -1.53 3.89 3.07
C LEU A 365 -0.24 3.22 2.58
N PHE A 366 0.12 3.37 1.31
CA PHE A 366 1.37 2.85 0.77
C PHE A 366 2.55 3.62 1.33
N ALA A 367 2.48 4.96 1.32
CA ALA A 367 3.50 5.79 1.96
C ALA A 367 3.48 5.64 3.49
N ALA A 368 2.30 5.52 4.12
CA ALA A 368 2.18 5.34 5.57
C ALA A 368 2.84 4.04 6.08
N ALA A 369 2.85 2.97 5.29
CA ALA A 369 3.54 1.71 5.63
C ALA A 369 5.06 1.84 5.73
N ASP A 370 5.64 2.95 5.24
CA ASP A 370 7.06 3.29 5.41
C ASP A 370 7.33 4.16 6.64
N GLY A 371 6.36 4.33 7.54
CA GLY A 371 6.48 5.19 8.72
C GLY A 371 6.23 6.66 8.42
N TYR A 372 6.76 7.55 9.25
CA TYR A 372 6.46 8.99 9.22
C TYR A 372 6.85 9.65 7.89
N GLY A 373 6.08 10.64 7.45
CA GLY A 373 6.47 11.56 6.38
C GLY A 373 7.14 12.85 6.89
N ALA A 374 6.91 13.21 8.15
CA ALA A 374 7.51 14.37 8.80
C ALA A 374 7.50 14.24 10.33
N PHE A 375 8.45 14.90 11.00
CA PHE A 375 8.48 15.14 12.43
C PHE A 375 8.14 16.60 12.72
N ASP A 376 6.85 16.90 12.91
CA ASP A 376 6.45 18.26 13.33
C ASP A 376 6.85 18.55 14.78
N ARG A 377 7.10 17.50 15.57
CA ARG A 377 7.60 17.50 16.95
C ARG A 377 8.50 16.29 17.12
N ASP A 378 9.25 16.26 18.22
CA ASP A 378 10.07 15.10 18.55
C ASP A 378 9.21 13.83 18.64
N VAL A 379 9.69 12.76 18.02
CA VAL A 379 9.05 11.45 17.99
C VAL A 379 9.85 10.48 18.84
N ASP A 380 9.21 9.86 19.83
CA ASP A 380 9.81 8.81 20.68
C ASP A 380 9.28 7.43 20.25
N VAL A 381 10.17 6.53 19.85
CA VAL A 381 9.82 5.21 19.31
C VAL A 381 10.54 4.12 20.08
N THR A 382 9.77 3.14 20.57
CA THR A 382 10.28 2.00 21.33
C THR A 382 10.03 0.69 20.58
N LEU A 383 11.09 0.04 20.11
CA LEU A 383 11.03 -1.30 19.50
C LEU A 383 11.52 -2.36 20.51
N ASP A 384 10.96 -3.56 20.45
CA ASP A 384 11.25 -4.66 21.36
C ASP A 384 11.63 -5.93 20.60
N ALA A 385 12.91 -6.31 20.70
CA ALA A 385 13.47 -7.50 20.06
C ALA A 385 12.80 -8.80 20.51
N ALA A 386 12.33 -8.90 21.76
CA ALA A 386 11.76 -10.12 22.31
C ALA A 386 10.38 -10.47 21.72
N ARG A 387 9.70 -9.49 21.13
CA ARG A 387 8.36 -9.66 20.53
C ARG A 387 8.40 -10.12 19.07
N GLY A 388 9.57 -10.15 18.44
CA GLY A 388 9.73 -10.59 17.04
C GLY A 388 9.05 -9.69 16.00
N GLY A 389 9.13 -10.08 14.73
CA GLY A 389 8.53 -9.37 13.60
C GLY A 389 8.83 -7.87 13.59
N PHE A 390 7.81 -7.05 13.27
CA PHE A 390 7.96 -5.59 13.25
C PHE A 390 8.20 -4.95 14.62
N HIS A 391 7.90 -5.63 15.73
CA HIS A 391 8.32 -5.12 17.05
C HIS A 391 9.83 -5.18 17.22
N ALA A 392 10.47 -6.23 16.67
CA ALA A 392 11.89 -6.44 16.80
C ALA A 392 12.71 -5.59 15.81
N ALA A 393 12.28 -5.51 14.55
CA ALA A 393 12.94 -4.72 13.53
C ALA A 393 11.98 -4.17 12.48
N ASP A 394 12.21 -2.93 12.05
CA ASP A 394 11.45 -2.30 10.96
C ASP A 394 12.31 -1.29 10.19
N ALA A 395 11.85 -0.90 9.00
CA ALA A 395 12.49 0.10 8.15
C ALA A 395 11.51 1.20 7.73
N TRP A 396 11.88 2.45 7.98
CA TRP A 396 11.20 3.62 7.45
C TRP A 396 11.92 4.16 6.22
N ARG A 397 11.14 4.41 5.17
CA ARG A 397 11.67 4.68 3.82
C ARG A 397 11.25 6.03 3.25
N ASN A 398 10.26 6.69 3.87
CA ASN A 398 9.85 8.04 3.51
C ASN A 398 11.00 9.05 3.64
N ALA A 399 10.94 10.12 2.86
CA ALA A 399 11.78 11.30 3.07
C ALA A 399 11.17 12.15 4.20
N ILE A 400 11.68 11.97 5.41
CA ILE A 400 11.15 12.60 6.63
C ILE A 400 11.66 14.04 6.72
N ASP A 401 10.75 15.01 6.70
CA ASP A 401 11.03 16.44 6.95
C ASP A 401 10.55 16.87 8.35
N GLY A 402 10.54 18.16 8.67
CA GLY A 402 9.98 18.73 9.89
C GLY A 402 11.01 19.34 10.82
N ARG A 403 10.53 19.96 11.91
CA ARG A 403 11.39 20.62 12.90
C ARG A 403 11.80 19.71 14.06
N GLY A 404 11.08 18.62 14.27
CA GLY A 404 11.29 17.68 15.36
C GLY A 404 12.44 16.71 15.09
N GLY A 405 12.85 16.02 16.14
CA GLY A 405 13.86 14.97 16.14
C GLY A 405 13.29 13.57 16.34
N LEU A 406 14.19 12.59 16.45
CA LEU A 406 13.87 11.19 16.71
C LEU A 406 14.56 10.73 18.00
N VAL A 407 13.81 10.11 18.90
CA VAL A 407 14.35 9.36 20.03
C VAL A 407 14.03 7.89 19.84
N LYS A 408 15.05 7.07 19.61
CA LYS A 408 14.94 5.62 19.44
C LYS A 408 15.30 4.90 20.75
N ARG A 409 14.35 4.13 21.27
CA ARG A 409 14.47 3.35 22.52
C ARG A 409 14.12 1.87 22.31
N GLY A 410 14.25 1.10 23.39
CA GLY A 410 13.96 -0.33 23.41
C GLY A 410 15.02 -1.16 22.71
N THR A 411 14.94 -2.47 22.87
CA THR A 411 15.95 -3.44 22.45
C THR A 411 15.97 -3.71 20.94
N GLY A 412 14.89 -3.40 20.23
CA GLY A 412 14.77 -3.65 18.79
C GLY A 412 15.53 -2.64 17.91
N THR A 413 15.48 -2.85 16.59
CA THR A 413 16.25 -2.09 15.61
C THR A 413 15.37 -1.33 14.62
N LEU A 414 15.58 -0.02 14.47
CA LEU A 414 14.93 0.77 13.42
C LEU A 414 15.94 1.12 12.32
N THR A 415 15.56 0.97 11.06
CA THR A 415 16.37 1.42 9.92
C THR A 415 15.71 2.63 9.26
N LEU A 416 16.45 3.71 9.03
CA LEU A 416 15.98 4.83 8.20
C LEU A 416 16.72 4.81 6.87
N THR A 417 16.00 4.62 5.77
CA THR A 417 16.60 4.56 4.42
C THR A 417 16.28 5.78 3.55
N GLY A 418 15.32 6.61 3.98
CA GLY A 418 14.91 7.81 3.25
C GLY A 418 15.97 8.89 3.21
N GLN A 419 15.79 9.86 2.32
CA GLN A 419 16.61 11.08 2.27
C GLN A 419 16.02 12.12 3.22
N ASN A 420 16.30 11.94 4.52
CA ASN A 420 15.65 12.73 5.57
C ASN A 420 16.24 14.14 5.71
N ARG A 421 15.40 15.10 6.09
CA ARG A 421 15.70 16.54 6.23
C ARG A 421 15.16 17.16 7.51
N TYR A 422 14.59 16.36 8.41
CA TYR A 422 14.16 16.87 9.71
C TYR A 422 15.32 17.53 10.46
N ARG A 423 15.00 18.59 11.20
CA ARG A 423 16.00 19.50 11.79
C ARG A 423 16.29 19.25 13.26
N GLY A 424 15.45 18.49 13.95
CA GLY A 424 15.71 18.13 15.34
C GLY A 424 16.76 17.01 15.46
N ASP A 425 17.25 16.81 16.67
CA ASP A 425 18.31 15.84 16.96
C ASP A 425 17.83 14.40 16.84
N THR A 426 18.76 13.50 16.59
CA THR A 426 18.56 12.06 16.73
C THR A 426 19.24 11.56 17.99
N ARG A 427 18.48 10.89 18.87
CA ARG A 427 18.99 10.23 20.08
C ARG A 427 18.74 8.74 19.99
N LEU A 428 19.81 7.96 19.89
CA LEU A 428 19.78 6.51 20.00
C LEU A 428 20.05 6.13 21.45
N VAL A 429 18.98 5.83 22.19
CA VAL A 429 19.02 5.56 23.63
C VAL A 429 19.31 4.08 23.92
N ALA A 430 18.72 3.17 23.14
CA ALA A 430 18.89 1.72 23.30
C ALA A 430 18.59 0.97 21.99
N GLY A 431 19.09 -0.28 21.92
CA GLY A 431 18.91 -1.15 20.77
C GLY A 431 19.67 -0.66 19.54
N GLY A 432 19.11 -0.90 18.35
CA GLY A 432 19.71 -0.52 17.08
C GLY A 432 19.04 0.67 16.40
N LEU A 433 19.84 1.53 15.77
CA LEU A 433 19.37 2.49 14.76
C LEU A 433 20.33 2.46 13.56
N ILE A 434 19.82 2.11 12.38
CA ILE A 434 20.63 1.93 11.17
C ILE A 434 20.39 3.08 10.19
N ALA A 435 21.48 3.72 9.76
CA ALA A 435 21.50 4.66 8.65
C ALA A 435 21.64 3.90 7.32
N GLY A 436 20.53 3.76 6.59
CA GLY A 436 20.51 3.16 5.26
C GLY A 436 20.85 4.13 4.12
N SER A 437 20.97 5.42 4.44
CA SER A 437 21.34 6.50 3.51
C SER A 437 22.22 7.54 4.21
N PRO A 438 22.99 8.36 3.44
CA PRO A 438 23.84 9.39 4.03
C PRO A 438 23.08 10.40 4.89
N THR A 439 21.85 10.77 4.56
CA THR A 439 21.07 11.75 5.34
C THR A 439 19.99 11.09 6.20
N ALA A 440 20.14 9.80 6.51
CA ALA A 440 19.15 9.02 7.25
C ALA A 440 18.75 9.66 8.60
N PHE A 441 19.66 10.39 9.26
CA PHE A 441 19.42 11.00 10.57
C PHE A 441 19.17 12.52 10.53
N GLY A 442 18.73 13.04 9.38
CA GLY A 442 18.35 14.45 9.26
C GLY A 442 19.54 15.40 9.35
N GLN A 443 19.30 16.60 9.91
CA GLN A 443 20.27 17.71 9.93
C GLN A 443 20.75 18.10 11.33
N GLY A 444 20.20 17.48 12.38
CA GLY A 444 20.51 17.80 13.77
C GLY A 444 21.78 17.12 14.30
N ASP A 445 21.95 17.18 15.62
CA ASP A 445 22.96 16.40 16.33
C ASP A 445 22.58 14.92 16.38
N LEU A 446 23.58 14.05 16.56
CA LEU A 446 23.38 12.62 16.81
C LEU A 446 24.02 12.24 18.15
N ASP A 447 23.21 11.72 19.06
CA ASP A 447 23.68 11.20 20.36
C ASP A 447 23.46 9.69 20.46
N VAL A 448 24.54 8.94 20.61
CA VAL A 448 24.52 7.48 20.75
C VAL A 448 24.85 7.10 22.18
N TYR A 449 23.86 6.61 22.92
CA TYR A 449 23.97 6.29 24.34
C TYR A 449 24.71 4.98 24.58
N ALA A 450 25.19 4.81 25.82
CA ALA A 450 25.87 3.60 26.26
C ALA A 450 24.99 2.36 26.05
N GLY A 451 25.58 1.28 25.51
CA GLY A 451 24.87 0.02 25.25
C GLY A 451 23.99 0.00 24.00
N ALA A 452 23.89 1.11 23.25
CA ALA A 452 23.20 1.14 21.97
C ALA A 452 24.16 0.90 20.79
N THR A 453 23.61 0.37 19.69
CA THR A 453 24.34 0.05 18.46
C THR A 453 23.92 0.96 17.33
N LEU A 454 24.85 1.78 16.83
CA LEU A 454 24.66 2.54 15.60
C LEU A 454 24.98 1.65 14.40
N GLY A 455 24.08 1.51 13.44
CA GLY A 455 24.37 0.86 12.17
C GLY A 455 24.62 1.89 11.06
N VAL A 456 25.62 1.66 10.20
CA VAL A 456 25.88 2.50 9.04
C VAL A 456 26.07 1.65 7.79
N THR A 457 25.24 1.89 6.76
CA THR A 457 25.39 1.26 5.45
C THR A 457 26.38 2.03 4.58
N VAL A 458 27.46 1.38 4.16
CA VAL A 458 28.46 1.94 3.26
C VAL A 458 28.41 1.21 1.92
N ARG A 459 28.17 1.96 0.85
CA ARG A 459 27.96 1.39 -0.49
C ARG A 459 29.21 1.45 -1.39
N ARG A 460 30.03 2.48 -1.22
CA ARG A 460 31.21 2.70 -2.07
C ARG A 460 32.26 3.57 -1.35
N PRO A 461 33.54 3.43 -1.70
CA PRO A 461 34.60 4.27 -1.15
C PRO A 461 34.39 5.76 -1.49
N GLY A 462 34.98 6.66 -0.69
CA GLY A 462 34.95 8.11 -0.94
C GLY A 462 33.64 8.83 -0.57
N HIS A 463 32.55 8.10 -0.34
CA HIS A 463 31.26 8.65 0.10
C HIS A 463 30.96 8.20 1.53
N PRO A 464 30.57 9.12 2.43
CA PRO A 464 30.17 8.75 3.78
C PRO A 464 28.88 7.92 3.76
N GLY A 465 28.83 6.88 4.60
CA GLY A 465 27.61 6.12 4.85
C GLY A 465 26.58 6.92 5.66
N LEU A 466 27.04 7.87 6.49
CA LEU A 466 26.22 8.78 7.29
C LEU A 466 26.83 10.18 7.34
N LEU A 467 25.98 11.18 7.16
CA LEU A 467 26.22 12.60 7.38
C LEU A 467 25.44 13.03 8.62
N VAL A 468 26.14 13.54 9.63
CA VAL A 468 25.55 14.18 10.81
C VAL A 468 25.64 15.69 10.61
N GLY A 469 24.48 16.35 10.62
CA GLY A 469 24.42 17.78 10.32
C GLY A 469 25.07 18.67 11.38
N GLY A 470 25.16 18.19 12.63
CA GLY A 470 25.84 18.87 13.73
C GLY A 470 26.93 18.02 14.41
N THR A 471 26.85 17.89 15.74
CA THR A 471 27.77 17.10 16.56
C THR A 471 27.32 15.64 16.64
N LEU A 472 28.25 14.72 16.37
CA LEU A 472 28.13 13.32 16.77
C LEU A 472 28.73 13.13 18.17
N THR A 473 27.89 12.72 19.13
CA THR A 473 28.31 12.31 20.47
C THR A 473 28.21 10.79 20.61
N VAL A 474 29.34 10.16 20.90
CA VAL A 474 29.46 8.71 21.09
C VAL A 474 29.77 8.44 22.56
N ASN A 475 28.76 8.02 23.32
CA ASN A 475 28.92 7.75 24.74
C ASN A 475 29.65 6.43 24.99
N LEU A 476 30.33 6.35 26.13
CA LEU A 476 31.13 5.19 26.52
C LEU A 476 30.28 3.90 26.50
N GLY A 477 30.76 2.86 25.82
CA GLY A 477 30.08 1.57 25.73
C GLY A 477 29.08 1.43 24.58
N SER A 478 28.92 2.45 23.74
CA SER A 478 28.19 2.32 22.46
C SER A 478 29.03 1.58 21.40
N THR A 479 28.37 0.93 20.44
CA THR A 479 29.01 0.15 19.37
C THR A 479 28.57 0.64 17.98
N LEU A 480 29.37 0.29 16.97
CA LEU A 480 29.10 0.57 15.56
C LEU A 480 29.05 -0.73 14.76
N ASP A 481 27.98 -0.94 14.01
CA ASP A 481 27.83 -2.02 13.04
C ASP A 481 27.96 -1.47 11.62
N LEU A 482 28.92 -1.97 10.86
CA LEU A 482 29.15 -1.60 9.46
C LEU A 482 28.48 -2.60 8.53
N HIS A 483 27.54 -2.09 7.72
CA HIS A 483 26.83 -2.85 6.72
C HIS A 483 27.43 -2.51 5.35
N LEU A 484 28.12 -3.47 4.72
CA LEU A 484 28.75 -3.27 3.42
C LEU A 484 27.77 -3.66 2.32
N ASP A 485 27.43 -2.71 1.45
CA ASP A 485 26.49 -2.91 0.34
C ASP A 485 27.18 -2.56 -0.99
N GLY A 486 28.07 -3.46 -1.43
CA GLY A 486 28.90 -3.31 -2.61
C GLY A 486 30.14 -4.21 -2.56
N ASP A 487 30.91 -4.26 -3.65
CA ASP A 487 32.19 -5.00 -3.70
C ASP A 487 33.30 -4.22 -2.96
N LEU A 488 33.27 -4.31 -1.63
CA LEU A 488 34.20 -3.64 -0.72
C LEU A 488 35.16 -4.68 -0.11
N ARG A 489 36.46 -4.50 -0.34
CA ARG A 489 37.49 -5.49 0.00
C ARG A 489 38.50 -4.96 1.02
N ALA A 490 39.28 -5.88 1.59
CA ALA A 490 40.43 -5.53 2.41
C ALA A 490 41.37 -4.55 1.67
N GLY A 491 41.92 -3.59 2.41
CA GLY A 491 42.69 -2.46 1.88
C GLY A 491 41.86 -1.21 1.60
N ALA A 492 40.54 -1.33 1.40
CA ALA A 492 39.69 -0.16 1.16
C ALA A 492 39.63 0.75 2.41
N VAL A 493 39.72 2.06 2.18
CA VAL A 493 39.43 3.07 3.21
C VAL A 493 38.04 3.64 2.94
N LEU A 494 37.15 3.43 3.89
CA LEU A 494 35.75 3.80 3.81
C LEU A 494 35.49 5.01 4.69
N ARG A 495 34.87 6.04 4.13
CA ARG A 495 34.27 7.12 4.92
C ARG A 495 32.98 6.57 5.50
N VAL A 496 32.90 6.47 6.82
CA VAL A 496 31.72 5.89 7.47
C VAL A 496 30.79 7.00 7.92
N ILE A 497 31.30 7.90 8.76
CA ILE A 497 30.53 9.02 9.31
C ILE A 497 31.30 10.31 9.11
N ASP A 498 30.64 11.31 8.54
CA ASP A 498 31.09 12.70 8.62
C ASP A 498 30.15 13.49 9.52
N ALA A 499 30.71 14.40 10.31
CA ALA A 499 29.99 15.30 11.21
C ALA A 499 30.68 16.67 11.24
N GLN A 500 30.00 17.70 11.75
CA GLN A 500 30.69 18.97 12.02
C GLN A 500 31.69 18.83 13.17
N ARG A 501 31.37 17.96 14.14
CA ARG A 501 32.21 17.64 15.28
C ARG A 501 31.95 16.21 15.73
N LEU A 502 33.00 15.49 16.10
CA LEU A 502 32.91 14.18 16.74
C LEU A 502 33.42 14.26 18.18
N ARG A 503 32.64 13.74 19.13
CA ARG A 503 33.00 13.56 20.53
C ARG A 503 32.89 12.09 20.92
N GLY A 504 33.93 11.54 21.53
CA GLY A 504 33.96 10.14 21.96
C GLY A 504 34.41 9.17 20.86
N ARG A 505 34.35 7.87 21.17
CA ARG A 505 34.73 6.76 20.29
C ARG A 505 33.85 5.55 20.59
N PHE A 506 33.53 4.78 19.56
CA PHE A 506 32.81 3.51 19.73
C PHE A 506 33.69 2.51 20.49
N ALA A 507 33.09 1.76 21.41
CA ALA A 507 33.76 0.72 22.18
C ALA A 507 34.14 -0.48 21.29
N ALA A 508 33.33 -0.78 20.28
CA ALA A 508 33.58 -1.81 19.28
C ALA A 508 33.04 -1.39 17.91
N ILE A 509 33.67 -1.89 16.85
CA ILE A 509 33.23 -1.75 15.46
C ILE A 509 33.16 -3.15 14.84
N THR A 510 31.96 -3.56 14.46
CA THR A 510 31.71 -4.85 13.79
C THR A 510 31.54 -4.62 12.29
N VAL A 511 32.03 -5.54 11.46
CA VAL A 511 31.77 -5.55 10.02
C VAL A 511 30.86 -6.73 9.70
N ARG A 512 29.70 -6.47 9.10
CA ARG A 512 28.78 -7.53 8.64
C ARG A 512 29.20 -8.08 7.28
N ALA A 513 30.42 -8.59 7.20
CA ALA A 513 30.96 -9.29 6.05
C ALA A 513 31.99 -10.32 6.52
N GLU A 514 31.88 -11.55 6.03
CA GLU A 514 32.78 -12.62 6.42
C GLU A 514 34.23 -12.31 6.04
N GLY A 515 35.17 -12.67 6.90
CA GLY A 515 36.61 -12.51 6.65
C GLY A 515 37.12 -11.07 6.66
N LEU A 516 36.28 -10.09 7.02
CA LEU A 516 36.67 -8.68 7.11
C LEU A 516 36.52 -8.14 8.54
N ARG A 517 37.47 -7.28 8.93
CA ARG A 517 37.36 -6.43 10.12
C ARG A 517 37.75 -4.99 9.78
N ALA A 518 37.35 -4.04 10.63
CA ALA A 518 37.57 -2.62 10.42
C ALA A 518 38.58 -2.05 11.43
N VAL A 519 39.57 -1.32 10.93
CA VAL A 519 40.48 -0.51 11.76
C VAL A 519 40.00 0.95 11.72
N PRO A 520 39.55 1.53 12.85
CA PRO A 520 39.04 2.89 12.86
C PRO A 520 40.11 3.96 12.69
N ILE A 521 39.75 5.02 11.97
CA ILE A 521 40.52 6.24 11.77
C ILE A 521 39.60 7.40 12.18
N TYR A 522 39.77 7.86 13.41
CA TYR A 522 39.02 8.98 13.97
C TYR A 522 39.72 10.31 13.66
N ASN A 523 38.93 11.32 13.32
CA ASN A 523 39.37 12.72 13.29
C ASN A 523 38.32 13.60 13.97
N GLY A 524 38.58 14.91 14.08
CA GLY A 524 37.68 15.85 14.77
C GLY A 524 36.28 15.96 14.15
N ASN A 525 36.10 15.51 12.91
CA ASN A 525 34.92 15.73 12.09
C ASN A 525 34.33 14.41 11.56
N GLY A 526 34.74 13.25 12.07
CA GLY A 526 34.19 11.99 11.59
C GLY A 526 35.02 10.74 11.88
N LEU A 527 34.53 9.65 11.31
CA LEU A 527 35.09 8.30 11.40
C LEU A 527 35.21 7.71 9.99
N SER A 528 36.43 7.32 9.63
CA SER A 528 36.69 6.41 8.52
C SER A 528 37.17 5.07 9.05
N VAL A 529 37.10 4.02 8.24
CA VAL A 529 37.68 2.71 8.57
C VAL A 529 38.54 2.20 7.43
N ARG A 530 39.63 1.50 7.78
CA ARG A 530 40.35 0.66 6.83
C ARG A 530 39.86 -0.77 6.99
N LEU A 531 39.34 -1.37 5.92
CA LEU A 531 39.02 -2.79 5.90
C LEU A 531 40.31 -3.60 5.86
N VAL A 532 40.38 -4.64 6.67
CA VAL A 532 41.49 -5.60 6.67
C VAL A 532 40.92 -7.01 6.79
N THR A 533 41.71 -8.01 6.42
CA THR A 533 41.35 -9.40 6.66
C THR A 533 41.20 -9.65 8.17
N ALA A 534 40.14 -10.35 8.54
CA ALA A 534 39.80 -10.68 9.93
C ALA A 534 40.88 -11.54 10.59
#